data_AF-A0A920IN06-F1
#
_entry.id   AF-A0A920IN06-F1
#
_cell.length_a   1.000
_cell.length_b   1.000
_cell.length_c   1.000
_cell.angle_alpha   90.00
_cell.angle_beta   90.00
_cell.angle_gamma   90.00
#
_symmetry.space_group_name_H-M   'P 1'
#
loop_
_entity.id
_entity.type
_entity.pdbx_description
1 polymer ?
#
loop_
_entity_poly.entity_id
_entity_poly.type
_entity_poly.pdbx_seq_one_letter_code
_entity_poly.pdbx_strand_id
1 'polypeptide(L)' 'MQCELITGRTHQLRVQLSSLGHPIIGDVKYGKKNSNKAKFFQAKNRMYLHADSFVSKELDIKIFANAPEEFKKILKNDE' A
#
# COMPACT_ATOMS: atom_id res chain seq x y z
N MET A 1 7.97 -1.66 2.09
CA MET A 1 7.38 -2.99 2.41
C MET A 1 6.81 -3.57 1.12
N GLN A 2 6.96 -4.88 0.92
CA GLN A 2 6.36 -5.63 -0.19
C GLN A 2 5.48 -6.75 0.39
N CYS A 3 4.37 -7.06 -0.27
CA CYS A 3 3.44 -8.11 0.16
C CYS A 3 3.08 -8.99 -1.04
N GLU A 4 2.98 -10.30 -0.81
CA GLU A 4 2.45 -11.26 -1.77
C GLU A 4 1.03 -11.67 -1.38
N LEU A 5 0.14 -11.73 -2.36
CA LEU A 5 -1.27 -12.06 -2.13
C LEU A 5 -1.47 -13.58 -2.24
N ILE A 6 -1.90 -14.20 -1.15
CA ILE A 6 -2.36 -15.60 -1.13
C ILE A 6 -3.83 -15.69 -1.55
N THR A 7 -4.63 -14.68 -1.22
CA THR A 7 -6.05 -14.57 -1.55
C THR A 7 -6.39 -13.14 -1.99
N GLY A 8 -7.52 -12.96 -2.70
CA GLY A 8 -7.92 -11.69 -3.32
C GLY A 8 -9.17 -11.05 -2.72
N ARG A 9 -9.37 -11.13 -1.39
CA ARG A 9 -10.57 -10.54 -0.76
C ARG A 9 -10.58 -9.01 -0.88
N THR A 10 -11.77 -8.43 -0.88
CA THR A 10 -11.95 -6.97 -0.96
C THR A 10 -11.17 -6.26 0.15
N HIS A 11 -10.31 -5.30 -0.24
CA HIS A 11 -9.48 -4.49 0.67
C HIS A 11 -8.53 -5.30 1.58
N GLN A 12 -8.20 -6.54 1.24
CA GLN A 12 -7.48 -7.47 2.12
C GLN A 12 -6.24 -6.86 2.79
N LEU A 13 -5.28 -6.36 2.00
CA LEU A 13 -4.05 -5.76 2.54
C LEU A 13 -4.34 -4.54 3.41
N ARG A 14 -5.30 -3.69 3.00
CA ARG A 14 -5.67 -2.47 3.72
C ARG A 14 -6.16 -2.77 5.14
N VAL A 15 -7.04 -3.76 5.27
CA VAL A 15 -7.60 -4.21 6.55
C VAL A 15 -6.52 -4.90 7.39
N GLN A 16 -5.79 -5.85 6.79
CA GLN A 16 -4.77 -6.62 7.51
C GLN A 16 -3.68 -5.71 8.07
N LEU A 17 -3.11 -4.84 7.25
CA LEU A 17 -2.05 -3.93 7.66
C LEU A 17 -2.53 -2.94 8.73
N SER A 18 -3.75 -2.41 8.60
CA SER A 18 -4.35 -1.57 9.63
C SER A 18 -4.55 -2.30 10.96
N SER A 19 -5.06 -3.54 10.94
CA SER A 19 -5.25 -4.37 12.14
C SER A 19 -3.93 -4.70 12.84
N LEU A 20 -2.85 -4.90 12.08
CA LEU A 20 -1.50 -5.10 12.61
C LEU A 20 -0.86 -3.79 13.10
N GLY A 21 -1.51 -2.66 12.87
CA GLY A 21 -1.05 -1.34 13.31
C GLY A 21 -0.11 -0.62 12.37
N HIS A 22 0.03 -1.11 11.15
CA HIS A 22 0.81 -0.50 10.07
C HIS A 22 -0.11 -0.08 8.91
N PRO A 23 -1.10 0.81 9.13
CA PRO A 23 -2.03 1.18 8.07
C PRO A 23 -1.33 1.80 6.86
N ILE A 24 -1.94 1.62 5.68
CA ILE A 24 -1.42 2.16 4.42
C ILE A 24 -1.58 3.69 4.40
N ILE A 25 -0.54 4.39 3.95
CA ILE A 25 -0.55 5.84 3.79
C ILE A 25 -1.60 6.26 2.76
N GLY A 26 -2.38 7.31 3.06
CA GLY A 26 -3.47 7.78 2.20
C GLY A 26 -4.71 6.91 2.23
N ASP A 27 -4.77 5.85 3.04
CA ASP A 27 -6.00 5.08 3.24
C ASP A 27 -6.95 5.79 4.19
N VAL A 28 -7.92 6.52 3.63
CA VAL A 28 -8.90 7.30 4.41
C VAL A 28 -9.79 6.41 5.30
N LYS A 29 -10.05 5.17 4.88
CA LYS A 29 -10.98 4.26 5.57
C LYS A 29 -10.31 3.52 6.72
N TYR A 30 -9.11 3.00 6.51
CA TYR A 30 -8.41 2.15 7.47
C TYR A 30 -7.18 2.83 8.11
N GLY A 31 -6.86 4.08 7.74
CA GLY A 31 -5.68 4.83 8.19
C GLY A 31 -5.80 5.55 9.53
N LYS A 32 -6.93 5.45 10.24
CA LYS A 32 -7.15 6.16 11.50
C LYS A 32 -6.64 5.34 12.70
N LYS A 33 -5.44 5.67 13.17
CA LYS A 33 -5.07 5.50 14.59
C LYS A 33 -4.88 6.88 15.20
N ASN A 34 -5.50 7.13 16.36
CA ASN A 34 -5.61 8.39 17.14
C ASN A 34 -4.26 9.08 17.50
N SER A 35 -3.40 9.31 16.53
CA SER A 35 -2.05 9.86 16.69
C SER A 35 -1.85 11.03 15.73
N ASN A 36 -1.07 12.04 16.14
CA ASN A 36 -0.78 13.20 15.30
C ASN A 36 -0.15 12.83 13.94
N LYS A 37 0.54 11.68 13.85
CA LYS A 37 1.07 11.12 12.59
C LYS A 37 -0.04 10.71 11.60
N ALA A 38 -1.21 10.29 12.07
CA ALA A 38 -2.33 9.91 11.20
C ALA A 38 -2.94 11.09 10.43
N LYS A 39 -2.70 12.34 10.85
CA LYS A 39 -3.08 13.54 10.07
C LYS A 39 -2.16 13.73 8.86
N PHE A 40 -0.86 13.46 9.02
CA PHE A 40 0.11 13.52 7.92
C PHE A 40 -0.21 12.47 6.83
N PHE A 41 -0.62 11.28 7.25
CA PHE A 41 -0.97 10.19 6.35
C PHE A 41 -2.35 10.35 5.67
N GLN A 42 -3.28 11.12 6.26
CA GLN A 42 -4.57 11.46 5.63
C GLN A 42 -4.51 12.67 4.69
N ALA A 43 -3.49 13.52 4.81
CA ALA A 43 -3.33 14.71 3.96
C ALA A 43 -2.96 14.40 2.51
N LYS A 44 -2.70 13.12 2.17
CA LYS A 44 -2.38 12.69 0.81
C LYS A 44 -3.64 12.19 0.12
N ASN A 45 -4.01 12.81 -1.01
CA ASN A 45 -5.16 12.44 -1.85
C ASN A 45 -5.01 11.08 -2.57
N ARG A 46 -3.96 10.30 -2.30
CA ARG A 46 -3.68 9.03 -2.96
C ARG A 46 -3.26 7.98 -1.93
N MET A 47 -3.79 6.77 -2.09
CA MET A 47 -3.36 5.60 -1.34
C MET A 47 -2.02 5.07 -1.88
N TYR A 48 -1.06 4.85 -0.99
CA TYR A 48 0.26 4.33 -1.31
C TYR A 48 0.27 2.80 -1.31
N LEU A 49 -0.58 2.23 -2.16
CA LEU A 49 -0.64 0.81 -2.47
C LEU A 49 -0.52 0.65 -3.98
N HIS A 50 0.44 -0.17 -4.41
CA HIS A 50 0.76 -0.36 -5.82
C HIS A 50 0.95 -1.86 -6.10
N ALA A 51 0.41 -2.33 -7.22
CA ALA A 51 0.63 -3.68 -7.70
C ALA A 51 1.92 -3.71 -8.51
N ASP A 52 3.00 -4.19 -7.88
CA ASP A 52 4.35 -4.18 -8.44
C ASP A 52 4.53 -5.21 -9.57
N SER A 53 4.00 -6.42 -9.37
CA SER A 53 4.15 -7.51 -10.33
C SER A 53 2.96 -8.45 -10.31
N PHE A 54 2.75 -9.10 -11.45
CA PHE A 54 1.75 -10.14 -11.66
C PHE A 54 2.41 -11.32 -12.38
N VAL A 55 2.16 -12.53 -11.89
CA VAL A 55 2.69 -13.76 -12.47
C VAL A 55 1.52 -14.72 -12.67
N SER A 56 1.32 -15.19 -13.91
CA SER A 56 0.39 -16.27 -14.22
C SER A 56 1.17 -17.45 -14.79
N LYS A 57 1.18 -18.56 -14.06
CA LYS A 57 1.80 -19.82 -14.53
C LYS A 57 1.00 -20.45 -15.67
N GLU A 58 -0.32 -20.32 -15.65
CA GLU A 58 -1.21 -20.88 -16.66
C GLU A 58 -0.99 -20.26 -18.03
N LEU A 59 -0.68 -18.96 -18.05
CA LEU A 59 -0.42 -18.21 -19.28
C LEU A 59 1.07 -18.08 -19.61
N ASP A 60 1.95 -18.57 -18.72
CA ASP A 60 3.40 -18.34 -18.75
C ASP A 60 3.78 -16.85 -18.92
N ILE A 61 3.09 -15.99 -18.16
CA ILE A 61 3.26 -14.53 -18.25
C ILE A 61 3.77 -13.98 -16.93
N LYS A 62 4.74 -13.07 -17.04
CA LYS A 62 5.23 -12.22 -15.95
C LYS A 62 5.19 -10.76 -16.36
N ILE A 63 4.42 -9.96 -15.64
CA ILE A 63 4.25 -8.53 -15.88
C ILE A 63 4.76 -7.77 -14.66
N PHE A 64 5.44 -6.65 -14.92
CA PHE A 64 5.92 -5.73 -13.90
C PHE A 64 5.38 -4.33 -14.18
N ALA A 65 5.08 -3.61 -13.11
CA ALA A 65 4.69 -2.22 -13.16
C ALA A 65 5.54 -1.46 -12.14
N ASN A 66 6.46 -0.62 -12.63
CA ASN A 66 7.29 0.19 -11.75
C ASN A 66 6.41 1.10 -10.88
N ALA A 67 6.76 1.23 -9.60
CA ALA A 67 6.07 2.13 -8.70
C ALA A 67 6.16 3.59 -9.21
N PRO A 68 5.09 4.39 -9.09
CA PRO A 68 5.10 5.80 -9.47
C PRO A 68 6.22 6.57 -8.77
N GLU A 69 6.83 7.54 -9.45
CA GLU A 69 7.94 8.34 -8.87
C GLU A 69 7.57 9.06 -7.58
N GLU A 70 6.30 9.43 -7.45
CA GLU A 70 5.71 10.03 -6.25
C GLU A 70 5.83 9.14 -4.99
N PHE A 71 5.94 7.81 -5.13
CA PHE A 71 6.19 6.90 -4.01
C PHE A 71 7.61 7.08 -3.46
N LYS A 72 8.59 7.34 -4.34
CA LYS A 72 9.99 7.57 -3.94
C LYS A 72 10.17 8.84 -3.10
N LYS A 73 9.32 9.85 -3.31
CA LYS A 73 9.41 11.14 -2.59
C LYS A 73 9.05 11.01 -1.11
N ILE A 74 8.16 10.07 -0.75
CA ILE A 74 7.81 9.82 0.65
C ILE A 74 8.82 8.95 1.35
N LEU A 75 9.39 7.95 0.66
CA LEU A 75 10.43 7.09 1.22
C LEU A 75 11.71 7.86 1.63
N LYS A 76 11.94 9.05 1.07
CA LYS A 76 13.10 9.90 1.40
C LYS A 76 12.88 10.86 2.56
N ASN A 77 11.65 11.01 3.05
CA ASN A 77 11.31 11.95 4.14
C ASN A 77 11.23 11.28 5.52
N ASP A 78 11.68 10.02 5.64
CA ASP A 78 11.75 9.27 6.90
C ASP A 78 13.19 9.24 7.49
N GLU A 79 14.08 10.15 7.08
CA GLU A 79 15.34 10.47 7.79
C GLU A 79 15.19 11.74 8.65
#